data_AF-A0A932CKP1-F1
#
_entry.id   AF-A0A932CKP1-F1
#
_cell.length_a   1.000
_cell.length_b   1.000
_cell.length_c   1.000
_cell.angle_alpha   90.00
_cell.angle_beta   90.00
_cell.angle_gamma   90.00
#
_symmetry.space_group_name_H-M   'P 1'
#
loop_
_entity.id
_entity.type
_entity.pdbx_description
1 polymer ?
#
loop_
_entity_poly.entity_id
_entity_poly.type
_entity_poly.pdbx_seq_one_letter_code
_entity_poly.pdbx_strand_id
1 'polypeptide(L)'
;MGLETKSRRVMLSSVPPELWARCKAEAALAGKTLNEWVIETLVEKLEDSMDAREGTQAMIEPGESIPWEAVKAELEARMRTGGV
;
A
#
# COMPACT_ATOMS: atom_id res chain seq x y z
N MET A 1 2.80 -29.91 30.77
CA MET A 1 3.32 -29.89 29.39
C MET A 1 2.14 -29.82 28.44
N GLY A 2 2.06 -28.82 27.53
CA GLY A 2 1.00 -28.84 26.51
C GLY A 2 0.52 -27.52 25.91
N LEU A 3 1.19 -26.38 26.11
CA LEU A 3 0.79 -25.12 25.46
C LEU A 3 1.57 -24.77 24.17
N GLU A 4 2.49 -25.63 23.73
CA GLU A 4 3.51 -25.23 22.75
C GLU A 4 3.17 -25.43 21.26
N THR A 5 2.00 -25.95 20.88
CA THR A 5 1.78 -26.30 19.45
C THR A 5 0.59 -25.64 18.77
N LYS A 6 -0.27 -24.91 19.51
CA LYS A 6 -1.47 -24.32 18.90
C LYS A 6 -1.21 -23.03 18.14
N SER A 7 -0.11 -22.32 18.43
CA SER A 7 0.14 -20.97 17.89
C SER A 7 0.63 -20.94 16.42
N ARG A 8 1.22 -22.02 15.89
CA ARG A 8 1.79 -21.99 14.53
C ARG A 8 0.78 -22.32 13.42
N ARG A 9 -0.41 -22.83 13.77
CA ARG A 9 -1.41 -23.34 12.80
C ARG A 9 -2.55 -22.36 12.51
N VAL A 10 -2.76 -21.35 13.36
CA VAL A 10 -4.00 -20.55 13.35
C VAL A 10 -4.06 -19.50 12.23
N MET A 11 -2.92 -19.00 11.74
CA MET A 11 -2.94 -18.07 10.59
C MET A 11 -3.17 -18.74 9.23
N LEU A 12 -3.02 -20.07 9.13
CA LEU A 12 -2.95 -20.77 7.85
C LEU A 12 -4.24 -21.49 7.42
N SER A 13 -5.17 -21.75 8.34
CA SER A 13 -6.40 -22.50 8.02
C SER A 13 -7.49 -21.67 7.32
N SER A 14 -7.35 -20.35 7.32
CA SER A 14 -8.28 -19.40 6.70
C SER A 14 -7.87 -18.96 5.29
N VAL A 15 -6.69 -19.36 4.82
CA VAL A 15 -6.21 -19.05 3.47
C VAL A 15 -6.73 -20.12 2.51
N PRO A 16 -7.43 -19.74 1.42
CA PRO A 16 -7.88 -20.71 0.43
C PRO A 16 -6.71 -21.55 -0.13
N PRO A 17 -6.88 -22.87 -0.31
CA PRO A 17 -5.83 -23.74 -0.84
C PRO A 17 -5.28 -23.29 -2.20
N GLU A 18 -6.15 -22.73 -3.03
CA GLU A 18 -5.82 -22.22 -4.36
C GLU A 18 -4.91 -20.98 -4.26
N LEU A 19 -5.16 -20.12 -3.29
CA LEU A 19 -4.31 -18.96 -3.01
C LEU A 19 -2.93 -19.41 -2.54
N TRP A 20 -2.88 -20.43 -1.69
CA TRP A 20 -1.63 -20.99 -1.18
C TRP A 20 -0.77 -21.63 -2.28
N ALA A 21 -1.40 -22.35 -3.21
CA ALA A 21 -0.71 -22.93 -4.36
C ALA A 21 -0.09 -21.84 -5.25
N ARG A 22 -0.81 -20.73 -5.44
CA ARG A 22 -0.29 -19.57 -6.18
C ARG A 22 0.89 -18.92 -5.48
N CYS A 23 0.77 -18.60 -4.19
CA CYS A 23 1.88 -18.01 -3.42
C CYS A 23 3.13 -18.89 -3.43
N LYS A 24 2.96 -20.21 -3.37
CA LYS A 24 4.08 -21.17 -3.51
C LYS A 24 4.73 -21.13 -4.88
N ALA A 25 3.94 -21.04 -5.94
CA ALA A 25 4.46 -20.96 -7.30
C ALA A 25 5.25 -19.65 -7.49
N GLU A 26 4.70 -18.52 -7.06
CA GLU A 26 5.37 -17.21 -7.11
C GLU A 26 6.66 -17.19 -6.30
N ALA A 27 6.65 -17.74 -5.07
CA ALA A 27 7.84 -17.85 -4.25
C ALA A 27 8.94 -18.70 -4.93
N ALA A 28 8.54 -19.82 -5.56
CA ALA A 28 9.46 -20.67 -6.30
C ALA A 28 10.04 -19.97 -7.55
N LEU A 29 9.22 -19.20 -8.27
CA LEU A 29 9.67 -18.38 -9.41
C LEU A 29 10.67 -17.30 -8.97
N ALA A 30 10.49 -16.74 -7.77
CA ALA A 30 11.42 -15.79 -7.17
C ALA A 30 12.69 -16.44 -6.58
N GLY A 31 12.76 -17.77 -6.53
CA GLY A 31 13.87 -18.51 -5.90
C GLY A 31 13.92 -18.37 -4.37
N LYS A 32 12.79 -18.02 -3.73
CA LYS A 32 12.69 -17.72 -2.30
C LYS A 32 11.87 -18.79 -1.58
N THR A 33 12.04 -18.88 -0.27
CA THR A 33 11.08 -19.64 0.54
C THR A 33 9.74 -18.90 0.58
N LEU A 34 8.66 -19.65 0.76
CA LEU A 34 7.32 -19.05 0.83
C LEU A 34 7.19 -18.00 1.92
N ASN A 35 7.86 -18.17 3.06
CA ASN A 35 7.83 -17.19 4.14
C ASN A 35 8.56 -15.90 3.75
N GLU A 36 9.75 -16.00 3.14
CA GLU A 36 10.49 -14.83 2.66
C GLU A 36 9.67 -14.06 1.63
N TRP A 37 9.15 -14.77 0.63
CA TRP A 37 8.33 -14.15 -0.42
C TRP A 37 7.08 -13.47 0.15
N VAL A 38 6.32 -14.13 1.04
CA VAL A 38 5.13 -13.53 1.65
C VAL A 38 5.47 -12.31 2.49
N ILE A 39 6.54 -12.35 3.27
CA ILE A 39 6.96 -11.22 4.11
C ILE A 39 7.34 -10.03 3.24
N GLU A 40 8.18 -10.24 2.23
CA GLU A 40 8.61 -9.17 1.31
C GLU A 40 7.42 -8.55 0.56
N THR A 41 6.55 -9.37 -0.03
CA THR A 41 5.36 -8.86 -0.74
C THR A 41 4.42 -8.09 0.19
N LEU A 42 4.30 -8.51 1.46
CA LEU A 42 3.51 -7.75 2.44
C LEU A 42 4.18 -6.43 2.81
N VAL A 43 5.50 -6.41 2.94
CA VAL A 43 6.29 -5.19 3.23
C VAL A 43 6.16 -4.21 2.07
N GLU A 44 6.43 -4.63 0.83
CA GLU A 44 6.29 -3.79 -0.37
C GLU A 44 4.90 -3.15 -0.46
N LYS A 45 3.85 -3.96 -0.22
CA LYS A 45 2.47 -3.47 -0.27
C LYS A 45 2.12 -2.52 0.89
N LEU A 46 2.77 -2.67 2.03
CA LEU A 46 2.63 -1.76 3.15
C LEU A 46 3.36 -0.45 2.88
N GLU A 47 4.57 -0.51 2.33
CA GLU A 47 5.36 0.65 1.90
C GLU A 47 4.59 1.48 0.87
N ASP A 48 4.05 0.87 -0.18
CA ASP A 48 3.19 1.56 -1.17
C ASP A 48 2.00 2.27 -0.50
N SER A 49 1.39 1.63 0.51
CA SER A 49 0.26 2.20 1.23
C SER A 49 0.65 3.35 2.17
N MET A 50 1.85 3.29 2.73
CA MET A 50 2.42 4.35 3.55
C MET A 50 2.80 5.54 2.68
N ASP A 51 3.48 5.31 1.55
CA ASP A 51 3.85 6.34 0.59
C ASP A 51 2.62 7.07 0.02
N ALA A 52 1.53 6.35 -0.27
CA ALA A 52 0.28 6.98 -0.69
C ALA A 52 -0.32 7.90 0.40
N ARG A 53 -0.19 7.52 1.67
CA ARG A 53 -0.67 8.32 2.81
C ARG A 53 0.25 9.49 3.11
N GLU A 54 1.56 9.28 3.02
CA GLU A 54 2.56 10.33 3.17
C GLU A 54 2.47 11.34 2.04
N GLY A 55 2.27 10.93 0.79
CA GLY A 55 2.01 11.84 -0.33
C GLY A 55 0.74 12.67 -0.10
N THR A 56 -0.32 12.06 0.43
CA THR A 56 -1.54 12.78 0.81
C THR A 56 -1.28 13.78 1.94
N GLN A 57 -0.47 13.40 2.94
CA GLN A 57 -0.12 14.26 4.06
C GLN A 57 0.87 15.37 3.66
N ALA A 58 1.77 15.11 2.72
CA ALA A 58 2.72 16.07 2.16
C ALA A 58 2.03 17.11 1.27
N MET A 59 0.90 16.76 0.64
CA MET A 59 0.01 17.73 -0.02
C MET A 59 -0.79 18.59 0.96
N ILE A 60 -0.85 18.18 2.23
CA ILE A 60 -1.41 18.98 3.33
C ILE A 60 -0.22 19.61 4.05
N GLU A 61 0.36 20.66 3.49
CA GLU A 61 1.24 21.53 4.28
C GLU A 61 0.44 22.01 5.50
N PRO A 62 0.92 21.80 6.74
CA PRO A 62 0.21 22.21 7.94
C PRO A 62 0.26 23.74 8.04
N GLY A 63 -0.63 24.41 7.33
CA GLY A 63 -0.73 25.87 7.37
C GLY A 63 -1.47 26.51 6.20
N GLU A 64 -1.53 25.89 5.03
CA GLU A 64 -2.07 26.56 3.85
C GLU A 64 -2.98 25.62 3.04
N SER A 65 -4.10 25.22 3.65
CA SER A 65 -5.23 24.72 2.87
C SER A 65 -5.78 25.87 2.05
N ILE A 66 -5.36 25.96 0.79
CA ILE A 66 -5.90 26.96 -0.14
C ILE A 66 -7.35 26.56 -0.45
N PRO A 67 -8.34 27.40 -0.17
CA PRO A 67 -9.74 27.07 -0.46
C PRO A 67 -9.91 26.85 -1.96
N TRP A 68 -10.69 25.83 -2.32
CA TRP A 68 -10.98 25.46 -3.72
C TRP A 68 -11.41 26.66 -4.58
N GLU A 69 -12.15 27.61 -4.02
CA GLU A 69 -12.58 28.82 -4.73
C GLU A 69 -11.41 29.72 -5.15
N ALA A 70 -10.35 29.80 -4.35
CA ALA A 70 -9.15 30.57 -4.69
C ALA A 70 -8.34 29.88 -5.80
N VAL A 71 -8.22 28.55 -5.74
CA VAL A 71 -7.57 27.75 -6.81
C VAL A 71 -8.33 27.87 -8.12
N LYS A 72 -9.66 27.78 -8.06
CA LYS A 72 -10.55 27.91 -9.22
C LYS A 72 -10.46 29.30 -9.85
N ALA A 73 -10.50 30.36 -9.04
CA ALA A 73 -10.38 31.74 -9.52
C ALA A 73 -9.04 31.98 -10.23
N GLU A 74 -7.93 31.44 -9.72
CA GLU A 74 -6.61 31.53 -10.33
C GLU A 74 -6.54 30.77 -11.67
N LEU A 75 -7.10 29.56 -11.74
CA LEU A 75 -7.16 28.79 -13.00
C LEU A 75 -7.99 29.50 -14.06
N GLU A 76 -9.15 30.04 -13.70
CA GLU A 76 -9.99 30.82 -14.61
C GLU A 76 -9.32 32.13 -15.04
N ALA A 77 -8.50 32.74 -14.17
CA ALA A 77 -7.69 33.89 -14.52
C ALA A 77 -6.59 33.52 -15.52
N ARG A 78 -5.88 32.41 -15.32
CA ARG A 78 -4.83 31.90 -16.24
C ARG A 78 -5.40 31.49 -17.60
N MET A 79 -6.59 30.91 -17.63
CA MET A 79 -7.30 30.60 -18.87
C MET A 79 -7.78 31.86 -19.60
N ARG A 80 -8.14 32.93 -18.87
CA ARG A 80 -8.51 34.24 -19.47
C ARG A 80 -7.32 35.04 -19.96
N THR A 81 -6.16 34.93 -19.31
CA THR A 81 -4.94 35.66 -19.70
C THR A 81 -4.13 34.95 -20.79
N GLY A 82 -4.59 33.78 -21.26
CA GLY A 82 -3.91 33.04 -22.33
C GLY A 82 -2.49 32.63 -21.92
N GLY A 83 -2.33 32.09 -20.71
CA GLY A 83 -1.05 31.53 -20.28
C GLY A 83 -0.61 30.40 -21.22
N VAL A 84 0.54 30.62 -21.86
CA VAL A 84 1.29 29.79 -22.83
C VAL A 84 1.11 28.29 -22.68
#